data_AF-A0A962ZQ49-F1
#
_entry.id   AF-A0A962ZQ49-F1
#
_cell.length_a   1.000
_cell.length_b   1.000
_cell.length_c   1.000
_cell.angle_alpha   90.00
_cell.angle_beta   90.00
_cell.angle_gamma   90.00
#
_symmetry.space_group_name_H-M   'P 1'
#
loop_
_entity.id
_entity.type
_entity.pdbx_description
1 polymer ?
#
loop_
_entity_poly.entity_id
_entity_poly.type
_entity_poly.pdbx_seq_one_letter_code
_entity_poly.pdbx_strand_id
1 'polypeptide(L)'
;MQIRLIVCGIFLIMAFNADADCLDCHASAADSIATLPHKALVNHSDPSSACTSCHGDGAGHPSAPGSVLTFAGETLLRQNAACSGCHTGQHSAGSAHSSAGVACVDCHVVHGNAEAVVLPAGFERIDKGSATCARCHDDVLAQFAFNKRHRLQENSVSCTSCHDPHDRAKGPRLASATESVCTGCHADKDGPFLFEHDASRVDGCLACHTPHGSSNRHLLTHQQTGELCYSCHADVPQFHLGFAPVGDPRFGTGAVCTNCHVTIHGSNIDPGFLK
;
A
#
# COMPACT_ATOMS: atom_id res chain seq x y z
N MET A 1 79.54 7.15 -23.38
CA MET A 1 79.01 5.95 -22.70
C MET A 1 77.55 6.23 -22.35
N GLN A 2 76.63 5.98 -23.29
CA GLN A 2 75.19 6.20 -23.10
C GLN A 2 74.56 4.91 -22.59
N ILE A 3 74.02 4.96 -21.38
CA ILE A 3 73.21 3.90 -20.81
C ILE A 3 71.77 4.16 -21.25
N ARG A 4 71.24 3.26 -22.09
CA ARG A 4 69.82 3.16 -22.42
C ARG A 4 69.09 2.59 -21.20
N LEU A 5 68.22 3.39 -20.56
CA LEU A 5 67.14 2.87 -19.73
C LEU A 5 65.86 2.85 -20.54
N ILE A 6 65.42 1.63 -20.84
CA ILE A 6 64.12 1.29 -21.41
C ILE A 6 63.10 1.51 -20.29
N VAL A 7 62.28 2.55 -20.37
CA VAL A 7 61.07 2.65 -19.54
C VAL A 7 59.96 1.99 -20.32
N CYS A 8 59.61 0.79 -19.85
CA CYS A 8 58.46 0.01 -20.27
C CYS A 8 57.19 0.86 -20.20
N GLY A 9 56.43 0.89 -21.30
CA GLY A 9 55.15 1.57 -21.37
C GLY A 9 54.18 0.99 -20.35
N ILE A 10 53.95 1.75 -19.29
CA ILE A 10 52.76 1.59 -18.46
C ILE A 10 51.62 2.12 -19.32
N PHE A 11 50.94 1.21 -20.03
CA PHE A 11 49.56 1.47 -20.43
C PHE A 11 48.81 1.74 -19.14
N LEU A 12 48.52 3.01 -18.87
CA LEU A 12 47.53 3.41 -17.89
C LEU A 12 46.21 2.82 -18.41
N ILE A 13 45.85 1.63 -17.96
CA ILE A 13 44.50 1.11 -18.13
C ILE A 13 43.66 2.11 -17.35
N MET A 14 43.03 3.05 -18.05
CA MET A 14 42.00 3.89 -17.43
C MET A 14 40.97 2.91 -16.90
N ALA A 15 40.93 2.76 -15.57
CA ALA A 15 39.96 1.89 -14.93
C ALA A 15 38.58 2.44 -15.30
N PHE A 16 37.74 1.60 -15.90
CA PHE A 16 36.36 1.93 -16.24
C PHE A 16 35.69 2.56 -15.02
N ASN A 17 35.28 3.82 -15.15
CA ASN A 17 34.56 4.52 -14.12
C ASN A 17 33.08 4.38 -14.47
N ALA A 18 32.45 3.40 -13.82
CA ALA A 18 31.07 3.01 -14.07
C ALA A 18 30.09 4.18 -14.14
N ASP A 19 30.30 5.24 -13.35
CA ASP A 19 29.41 6.41 -13.36
C ASP A 19 29.85 7.45 -14.39
N ALA A 20 31.12 7.84 -14.42
CA ALA A 20 31.59 8.90 -15.32
C ALA A 20 31.41 8.49 -16.80
N ASP A 21 31.75 7.25 -17.14
CA ASP A 21 31.70 6.76 -18.52
C ASP A 21 30.24 6.57 -19.00
N CYS A 22 29.31 6.25 -18.09
CA CYS A 22 27.88 6.15 -18.43
C CYS A 22 27.25 7.54 -18.62
N LEU A 23 27.60 8.51 -17.76
CA LEU A 23 26.97 9.83 -17.75
C LEU A 23 27.39 10.72 -18.93
N ASP A 24 28.53 10.44 -19.58
CA ASP A 24 28.92 11.10 -20.82
C ASP A 24 27.87 10.93 -21.94
N CYS A 25 27.18 9.79 -21.97
CA CYS A 25 26.08 9.53 -22.92
C CYS A 25 24.68 9.63 -22.28
N HIS A 26 24.55 9.37 -20.98
CA HIS A 26 23.27 9.31 -20.26
C HIS A 26 23.07 10.45 -19.24
N ALA A 27 23.54 11.66 -19.54
CA ALA A 27 23.45 12.82 -18.64
C ALA A 27 22.03 13.07 -18.07
N SER A 28 20.98 12.84 -18.86
CA SER A 28 19.58 13.00 -18.40
C SER A 28 19.18 12.04 -17.27
N ALA A 29 19.83 10.88 -17.16
CA ALA A 29 19.59 9.94 -16.06
C ALA A 29 20.15 10.49 -14.73
N ALA A 30 21.32 11.15 -14.77
CA ALA A 30 21.87 11.83 -13.60
C ALA A 30 20.93 12.94 -13.09
N ASP A 31 20.41 13.76 -13.99
CA ASP A 31 19.48 14.84 -13.62
C ASP A 31 18.24 14.30 -12.93
N SER A 32 17.71 13.19 -13.43
CA SER A 32 16.48 12.61 -12.90
C SER A 32 16.70 11.91 -11.55
N ILE A 33 17.79 11.15 -11.40
CA ILE A 33 18.09 10.47 -10.14
C ILE A 33 18.53 11.44 -9.03
N ALA A 34 19.08 12.62 -9.38
CA ALA A 34 19.58 13.61 -8.42
C ALA A 34 18.53 14.11 -7.41
N THR A 35 17.24 13.95 -7.71
CA THR A 35 16.12 14.32 -6.83
C THR A 35 15.59 13.15 -5.98
N LEU A 36 16.12 11.95 -6.18
CA LEU A 36 15.63 10.71 -5.59
C LEU A 36 16.65 10.12 -4.59
N PRO A 37 16.22 9.23 -3.66
CA PRO A 37 17.10 8.70 -2.61
C PRO A 37 18.34 7.98 -3.14
N HIS A 38 18.22 7.29 -4.29
CA HIS A 38 19.31 6.55 -4.90
C HIS A 38 20.41 7.42 -5.52
N LYS A 39 20.28 8.76 -5.50
CA LYS A 39 21.39 9.66 -5.87
C LYS A 39 22.66 9.43 -5.06
N ALA A 40 22.53 8.90 -3.85
CA ALA A 40 23.65 8.57 -2.98
C ALA A 40 24.46 7.36 -3.46
N LEU A 41 23.96 6.63 -4.47
CA LEU A 41 24.63 5.49 -5.11
C LEU A 41 25.11 5.85 -6.52
N VAL A 42 25.14 7.14 -6.87
CA VAL A 42 25.56 7.62 -8.18
C VAL A 42 26.56 8.75 -7.95
N ASN A 43 27.57 8.82 -8.81
CA ASN A 43 28.73 9.71 -8.73
C ASN A 43 29.80 9.25 -7.73
N HIS A 44 29.96 7.94 -7.57
CA HIS A 44 31.01 7.34 -6.74
C HIS A 44 31.90 6.39 -7.56
N SER A 45 33.19 6.37 -7.25
CA SER A 45 34.17 5.51 -7.93
C SER A 45 34.08 4.04 -7.53
N ASP A 46 33.19 3.68 -6.61
CA ASP A 46 33.00 2.32 -6.11
C ASP A 46 31.95 1.58 -6.96
N PRO A 47 32.31 0.49 -7.67
CA PRO A 47 31.39 -0.27 -8.51
C PRO A 47 30.17 -0.85 -7.79
N SER A 48 30.24 -1.00 -6.46
CA SER A 48 29.12 -1.46 -5.62
C SER A 48 28.11 -0.35 -5.28
N SER A 49 28.43 0.90 -5.61
CA SER A 49 27.59 2.09 -5.43
C SER A 49 27.70 3.03 -6.64
N ALA A 50 27.49 2.42 -7.82
CA ALA A 50 27.50 3.05 -9.14
C ALA A 50 26.32 2.55 -9.99
N CYS A 51 26.13 3.07 -11.21
CA CYS A 51 25.13 2.62 -12.18
C CYS A 51 25.13 1.09 -12.36
N THR A 52 26.32 0.48 -12.33
CA THR A 52 26.54 -0.96 -12.49
C THR A 52 25.95 -1.81 -11.36
N SER A 53 25.66 -1.23 -10.19
CA SER A 53 25.02 -1.94 -9.08
C SER A 53 23.58 -2.36 -9.42
N CYS A 54 22.89 -1.58 -10.26
CA CYS A 54 21.55 -1.88 -10.75
C CYS A 54 21.59 -2.41 -12.19
N HIS A 55 22.44 -1.86 -13.04
CA HIS A 55 22.46 -2.15 -14.48
C HIS A 55 23.45 -3.25 -14.89
N GLY A 56 24.24 -3.80 -13.97
CA GLY A 56 25.28 -4.78 -14.29
C GLY A 56 26.49 -4.16 -15.00
N ASP A 57 27.43 -4.99 -15.46
CA ASP A 57 28.69 -4.53 -16.05
C ASP A 57 28.46 -3.76 -17.38
N GLY A 58 28.87 -2.49 -17.38
CA GLY A 58 28.74 -1.58 -18.51
C GLY A 58 29.91 -1.59 -19.48
N ALA A 59 31.03 -2.26 -19.18
CA ALA A 59 32.26 -2.15 -19.98
C ALA A 59 32.07 -2.56 -21.45
N GLY A 60 31.18 -3.52 -21.73
CA GLY A 60 30.84 -3.97 -23.08
C GLY A 60 29.67 -3.22 -23.76
N HIS A 61 28.95 -2.40 -23.00
CA HIS A 61 27.69 -1.80 -23.44
C HIS A 61 27.79 -0.98 -24.74
N PRO A 62 28.82 -0.13 -24.95
CA PRO A 62 28.91 0.69 -26.16
C PRO A 62 29.00 -0.13 -27.46
N SER A 63 29.51 -1.37 -27.37
CA SER A 63 29.64 -2.28 -28.52
C SER A 63 28.53 -3.34 -28.58
N ALA A 64 27.81 -3.55 -27.48
CA ALA A 64 26.73 -4.53 -27.36
C ALA A 64 25.65 -4.00 -26.38
N PRO A 65 24.65 -3.24 -26.88
CA PRO A 65 23.69 -2.54 -26.01
C PRO A 65 22.95 -3.42 -25.00
N GLY A 66 22.72 -4.70 -25.31
CA GLY A 66 22.05 -5.66 -24.43
C GLY A 66 22.92 -6.28 -23.32
N SER A 67 24.17 -5.81 -23.14
CA SER A 67 25.06 -6.32 -22.08
C SER A 67 24.72 -5.78 -20.68
N VAL A 68 23.92 -4.72 -20.60
CA VAL A 68 23.45 -4.12 -19.35
C VAL A 68 21.97 -4.45 -19.11
N LEU A 69 21.60 -4.55 -17.85
CA LEU A 69 20.22 -4.74 -17.42
C LEU A 69 19.41 -3.49 -17.74
N THR A 70 18.42 -3.62 -18.62
CA THR A 70 17.37 -2.63 -18.79
C THR A 70 16.11 -3.15 -18.11
N PHE A 71 15.49 -2.37 -17.24
CA PHE A 71 14.30 -2.83 -16.54
C PHE A 71 13.13 -3.06 -17.51
N ALA A 72 12.94 -2.21 -18.53
CA ALA A 72 11.91 -2.43 -19.53
C ALA A 72 12.17 -3.72 -20.34
N GLY A 73 11.18 -4.62 -20.41
CA GLY A 73 11.23 -5.85 -21.22
C GLY A 73 12.03 -7.00 -20.62
N GLU A 74 12.57 -6.85 -19.42
CA GLU A 74 13.34 -7.88 -18.71
C GLU A 74 12.44 -8.79 -17.86
N THR A 75 12.98 -9.94 -17.45
CA THR A 75 12.26 -10.87 -16.57
C THR A 75 12.05 -10.30 -15.17
N LEU A 76 10.89 -10.56 -14.57
CA LEU A 76 10.57 -10.15 -13.19
C LEU A 76 11.64 -10.57 -12.18
N LEU A 77 12.20 -11.77 -12.35
CA LEU A 77 13.26 -12.28 -11.50
C LEU A 77 14.49 -11.36 -11.53
N ARG A 78 14.93 -10.94 -12.73
CA ARG A 78 16.10 -10.06 -12.87
C ARG A 78 15.82 -8.63 -12.43
N GLN A 79 14.64 -8.10 -12.76
CA GLN A 79 14.22 -6.76 -12.31
C GLN A 79 14.24 -6.68 -10.78
N ASN A 80 13.60 -7.63 -10.10
CA ASN A 80 13.49 -7.63 -8.64
C ASN A 80 14.83 -7.96 -7.96
N ALA A 81 15.67 -8.82 -8.57
CA ALA A 81 16.98 -9.18 -8.05
C ALA A 81 17.91 -7.96 -7.88
N ALA A 82 17.85 -7.00 -8.82
CA ALA A 82 18.63 -5.77 -8.76
C ALA A 82 18.30 -4.94 -7.51
N CYS A 83 17.05 -4.97 -7.05
CA CYS A 83 16.61 -4.26 -5.86
C CYS A 83 16.87 -5.08 -4.58
N SER A 84 16.55 -6.38 -4.61
CA SER A 84 16.58 -7.26 -3.43
C SER A 84 18.00 -7.57 -2.94
N GLY A 85 19.03 -7.30 -3.75
CA GLY A 85 20.43 -7.37 -3.29
C GLY A 85 20.72 -6.41 -2.14
N CYS A 86 20.04 -5.26 -2.10
CA CYS A 86 20.18 -4.25 -1.06
C CYS A 86 18.91 -4.12 -0.18
N HIS A 87 17.72 -4.18 -0.78
CA HIS A 87 16.42 -4.07 -0.09
C HIS A 87 15.94 -5.43 0.46
N THR A 88 16.76 -6.07 1.30
CA THR A 88 16.56 -7.44 1.77
C THR A 88 15.36 -7.60 2.74
N GLY A 89 14.93 -6.53 3.41
CA GLY A 89 13.84 -6.54 4.39
C GLY A 89 12.47 -6.12 3.86
N GLN A 90 12.36 -5.71 2.59
CA GLN A 90 11.13 -5.17 2.01
C GLN A 90 10.44 -6.15 1.04
N HIS A 91 10.96 -7.37 0.87
CA HIS A 91 10.42 -8.31 -0.09
C HIS A 91 9.87 -9.55 0.62
N SER A 92 8.55 -9.68 0.69
CA SER A 92 7.94 -10.97 0.98
C SER A 92 7.76 -11.72 -0.33
N ALA A 93 8.70 -12.59 -0.67
CA ALA A 93 8.51 -13.51 -1.79
C ALA A 93 7.18 -14.25 -1.59
N GLY A 94 6.24 -14.10 -2.52
CA GLY A 94 4.88 -14.63 -2.40
C GLY A 94 3.83 -13.64 -1.89
N SER A 95 4.10 -12.32 -1.87
CA SER A 95 3.05 -11.31 -1.73
C SER A 95 2.04 -11.42 -2.88
N ALA A 96 0.87 -10.81 -2.72
CA ALA A 96 -0.14 -10.78 -3.79
C ALA A 96 0.42 -10.12 -5.06
N HIS A 97 1.16 -9.03 -4.92
CA HIS A 97 1.80 -8.33 -6.04
C HIS A 97 2.91 -9.17 -6.69
N SER A 98 3.79 -9.81 -5.91
CA SER A 98 4.83 -10.66 -6.51
C SER A 98 4.21 -11.85 -7.25
N SER A 99 3.11 -12.40 -6.72
CA SER A 99 2.39 -13.53 -7.32
C SER A 99 1.62 -13.13 -8.58
N ALA A 100 1.16 -11.88 -8.65
CA ALA A 100 0.55 -11.28 -9.83
C ALA A 100 1.57 -10.83 -10.90
N GLY A 101 2.86 -11.01 -10.61
CA GLY A 101 3.93 -10.64 -11.54
C GLY A 101 4.20 -9.13 -11.61
N VAL A 102 3.95 -8.41 -10.52
CA VAL A 102 4.29 -6.97 -10.40
C VAL A 102 5.75 -6.84 -9.94
N ALA A 103 6.53 -6.05 -10.66
CA ALA A 103 7.93 -5.73 -10.36
C ALA A 103 8.05 -4.52 -9.44
N CYS A 104 9.22 -4.36 -8.79
CA CYS A 104 9.49 -3.19 -7.95
C CYS A 104 9.32 -1.87 -8.72
N VAL A 105 9.75 -1.85 -9.98
CA VAL A 105 9.76 -0.67 -10.86
C VAL A 105 8.39 -0.29 -11.39
N ASP A 106 7.38 -1.17 -11.28
CA ASP A 106 6.00 -0.84 -11.66
C ASP A 106 5.37 0.18 -10.69
N CYS A 107 5.90 0.25 -9.47
CA CYS A 107 5.48 1.17 -8.42
C CYS A 107 6.55 2.22 -8.06
N HIS A 108 7.82 1.81 -8.00
CA HIS A 108 8.93 2.66 -7.57
C HIS A 108 9.74 3.18 -8.75
N VAL A 109 9.78 4.50 -8.90
CA VAL A 109 10.63 5.16 -9.89
C VAL A 109 11.99 5.48 -9.27
N VAL A 110 13.04 4.88 -9.84
CA VAL A 110 14.45 5.10 -9.41
C VAL A 110 15.09 6.26 -10.15
N HIS A 111 14.75 6.42 -11.43
CA HIS A 111 15.03 7.58 -12.25
C HIS A 111 13.99 7.64 -13.38
N GLY A 112 13.80 8.81 -13.98
CA GLY A 112 12.71 9.15 -14.90
C GLY A 112 11.57 9.90 -14.21
N ASN A 113 10.56 10.25 -15.00
CA ASN A 113 9.30 10.76 -14.47
C ASN A 113 8.34 9.58 -14.35
N ALA A 114 7.73 9.38 -13.17
CA ALA A 114 6.58 8.50 -13.08
C ALA A 114 5.53 8.95 -14.11
N GLU A 115 4.93 8.05 -14.88
CA GLU A 115 3.81 8.45 -15.74
C GLU A 115 2.79 9.23 -14.90
N ALA A 116 2.29 10.33 -15.46
CA ALA A 116 1.18 11.03 -14.83
C ALA A 116 0.00 10.05 -14.77
N VAL A 117 -0.40 9.68 -13.55
CA VAL A 117 -1.63 8.91 -13.35
C VAL A 117 -2.78 9.84 -13.68
N VAL A 118 -3.58 9.47 -14.68
CA VAL A 118 -4.81 10.19 -14.99
C VAL A 118 -5.83 9.81 -13.92
N LEU A 119 -5.96 10.67 -12.91
CA LEU A 119 -6.89 10.45 -11.82
C LEU A 119 -8.30 10.94 -12.19
N PRO A 120 -9.37 10.23 -11.76
CA PRO A 120 -10.73 10.71 -11.92
C PRO A 120 -10.97 12.03 -11.18
N ALA A 121 -12.00 12.75 -11.63
CA ALA A 121 -12.42 14.00 -10.98
C ALA A 121 -12.68 13.80 -9.48
N GLY A 122 -12.15 14.69 -8.66
CA GLY A 122 -12.23 14.64 -7.20
C GLY A 122 -11.07 13.90 -6.52
N PHE A 123 -10.16 13.27 -7.27
CA PHE A 123 -8.99 12.56 -6.72
C PHE A 123 -7.66 13.28 -7.00
N GLU A 124 -7.69 14.51 -7.52
CA GLU A 124 -6.51 15.24 -8.00
C GLU A 124 -5.48 15.53 -6.89
N ARG A 125 -5.88 15.39 -5.63
CA ARG A 125 -5.06 15.72 -4.46
C ARG A 125 -4.54 14.52 -3.69
N ILE A 126 -4.88 13.28 -4.07
CA ILE A 126 -4.39 12.10 -3.33
C ILE A 126 -2.85 12.01 -3.38
N ASP A 127 -2.26 11.38 -2.37
CA ASP A 127 -0.81 11.19 -2.33
C ASP A 127 -0.30 10.33 -3.50
N LYS A 128 0.99 10.48 -3.81
CA LYS A 128 1.61 9.77 -4.95
C LYS A 128 1.54 8.25 -4.81
N GLY A 129 1.64 7.71 -3.59
CA GLY A 129 1.52 6.28 -3.35
C GLY A 129 0.12 5.77 -3.67
N SER A 130 -0.91 6.47 -3.17
CA SER A 130 -2.30 6.14 -3.50
C SER A 130 -2.60 6.30 -5.00
N ALA A 131 -2.02 7.31 -5.67
CA ALA A 131 -2.11 7.45 -7.11
C ALA A 131 -1.48 6.27 -7.87
N THR A 132 -0.35 5.73 -7.40
CA THR A 132 0.25 4.52 -7.95
C THR A 132 -0.67 3.31 -7.81
N CYS A 133 -1.29 3.11 -6.65
CA CYS A 133 -2.24 2.02 -6.43
C CYS A 133 -3.44 2.11 -7.39
N ALA A 134 -3.96 3.33 -7.61
CA ALA A 134 -5.10 3.60 -8.47
C ALA A 134 -4.87 3.28 -9.96
N ARG A 135 -3.62 3.04 -10.40
CA ARG A 135 -3.33 2.61 -11.77
C ARG A 135 -3.95 1.25 -12.09
N CYS A 136 -4.08 0.38 -11.08
CA CYS A 136 -4.60 -0.97 -11.22
C CYS A 136 -5.85 -1.23 -10.37
N HIS A 137 -6.01 -0.51 -9.24
CA HIS A 137 -7.13 -0.66 -8.31
C HIS A 137 -8.14 0.48 -8.43
N ASP A 138 -8.62 0.71 -9.65
CA ASP A 138 -9.60 1.76 -9.96
C ASP A 138 -10.99 1.46 -9.35
N ASP A 139 -11.34 0.18 -9.22
CA ASP A 139 -12.53 -0.32 -8.54
C ASP A 139 -12.54 0.03 -7.05
N VAL A 140 -11.39 -0.09 -6.38
CA VAL A 140 -11.20 0.33 -4.99
C VAL A 140 -11.24 1.85 -4.89
N LEU A 141 -10.57 2.55 -5.81
CA LEU A 141 -10.61 4.02 -5.85
C LEU A 141 -12.05 4.53 -5.98
N ALA A 142 -12.88 3.88 -6.80
CA ALA A 142 -14.28 4.23 -6.98
C ALA A 142 -15.10 4.12 -5.68
N GLN A 143 -14.75 3.21 -4.76
CA GLN A 143 -15.41 3.12 -3.45
C GLN A 143 -15.15 4.38 -2.61
N PHE A 144 -13.98 4.99 -2.76
CA PHE A 144 -13.71 6.28 -2.12
C PHE A 144 -14.51 7.42 -2.76
N ALA A 145 -15.26 7.24 -3.85
CA ALA A 145 -16.17 8.28 -4.34
C ALA A 145 -17.47 8.38 -3.52
N PHE A 146 -17.79 7.39 -2.68
CA PHE A 146 -18.97 7.43 -1.83
C PHE A 146 -18.91 8.54 -0.77
N ASN A 147 -20.08 9.10 -0.42
CA ASN A 147 -20.19 10.12 0.63
C ASN A 147 -19.80 9.61 2.03
N LYS A 148 -19.93 8.30 2.28
CA LYS A 148 -19.43 7.64 3.49
C LYS A 148 -18.20 6.85 3.08
N ARG A 149 -17.04 7.32 3.51
CA ARG A 149 -15.71 6.80 3.14
C ARG A 149 -14.71 7.17 4.23
N HIS A 150 -13.59 6.45 4.28
CA HIS A 150 -12.38 7.05 4.85
C HIS A 150 -11.86 8.14 3.89
N ARG A 151 -11.22 9.16 4.45
CA ARG A 151 -10.96 10.44 3.78
C ARG A 151 -9.67 10.43 2.95
N LEU A 152 -9.67 9.64 1.87
CA LEU A 152 -8.54 9.51 0.94
C LEU A 152 -8.30 10.78 0.14
N GLN A 153 -9.35 11.39 -0.43
CA GLN A 153 -9.26 12.63 -1.22
C GLN A 153 -8.77 13.84 -0.41
N GLU A 154 -8.98 13.79 0.90
CA GLU A 154 -8.52 14.81 1.84
C GLU A 154 -7.14 14.49 2.43
N ASN A 155 -6.44 13.45 1.94
CA ASN A 155 -5.14 12.97 2.45
C ASN A 155 -5.12 12.69 3.97
N SER A 156 -6.27 12.37 4.56
CA SER A 156 -6.33 12.00 5.98
C SER A 156 -5.97 10.53 6.20
N VAL A 157 -6.08 9.72 5.15
CA VAL A 157 -5.63 8.33 5.07
C VAL A 157 -4.95 8.10 3.72
N SER A 158 -4.10 7.08 3.63
CA SER A 158 -3.53 6.59 2.37
C SER A 158 -3.79 5.09 2.25
N CYS A 159 -3.57 4.50 1.07
CA CYS A 159 -3.66 3.04 0.93
C CYS A 159 -2.68 2.33 1.91
N THR A 160 -1.50 2.92 2.10
CA THR A 160 -0.42 2.37 2.93
C THR A 160 -0.60 2.59 4.43
N SER A 161 -1.56 3.41 4.88
CA SER A 161 -1.89 3.49 6.30
C SER A 161 -2.61 2.24 6.81
N CYS A 162 -3.15 1.41 5.91
CA CYS A 162 -3.82 0.16 6.25
C CYS A 162 -3.18 -1.06 5.58
N HIS A 163 -2.70 -0.93 4.34
CA HIS A 163 -2.11 -2.02 3.58
C HIS A 163 -0.59 -1.93 3.53
N ASP A 164 0.08 -3.07 3.65
CA ASP A 164 1.48 -3.20 3.27
C ASP A 164 1.55 -3.89 1.89
N PRO A 165 1.95 -3.18 0.81
CA PRO A 165 2.00 -3.75 -0.54
C PRO A 165 3.09 -4.83 -0.70
N HIS A 166 3.99 -4.96 0.28
CA HIS A 166 5.08 -5.92 0.29
C HIS A 166 4.82 -7.13 1.17
N ASP A 167 3.81 -7.09 2.04
CA ASP A 167 3.54 -8.14 3.02
C ASP A 167 2.84 -9.35 2.38
N ARG A 168 3.31 -10.55 2.71
CA ARG A 168 2.72 -11.84 2.31
C ARG A 168 1.67 -12.33 3.32
N ALA A 169 1.80 -11.96 4.59
CA ALA A 169 0.98 -12.49 5.67
C ALA A 169 -0.45 -11.95 5.65
N LYS A 170 -0.65 -10.71 5.18
CA LYS A 170 -1.95 -10.04 5.23
C LYS A 170 -2.89 -10.38 4.07
N GLY A 171 -2.40 -10.89 2.94
CA GLY A 171 -3.26 -11.20 1.77
C GLY A 171 -3.96 -9.98 1.15
N PRO A 172 -4.80 -10.16 0.11
CA PRO A 172 -5.48 -9.04 -0.59
C PRO A 172 -6.62 -8.40 0.20
N ARG A 173 -7.06 -9.06 1.28
CA ARG A 173 -8.01 -8.51 2.25
C ARG A 173 -7.18 -8.11 3.46
N LEU A 174 -7.59 -7.08 4.20
CA LEU A 174 -7.21 -6.99 5.62
C LEU A 174 -7.77 -8.25 6.30
N ALA A 175 -7.03 -9.36 6.24
CA ALA A 175 -7.55 -10.69 6.53
C ALA A 175 -7.69 -10.84 8.04
N SER A 176 -8.81 -10.40 8.62
CA SER A 176 -9.30 -10.70 9.99
C SER A 176 -8.27 -10.61 11.13
N ALA A 177 -7.12 -9.99 10.90
CA ALA A 177 -5.97 -9.96 11.77
C ALA A 177 -5.24 -8.65 11.51
N THR A 178 -5.86 -7.58 11.98
CA THR A 178 -5.22 -6.56 12.80
C THR A 178 -6.34 -5.60 13.19
N GLU A 179 -7.11 -5.97 14.22
CA GLU A 179 -7.97 -5.04 14.96
C GLU A 179 -7.19 -3.73 15.23
N SER A 180 -5.88 -3.88 15.51
CA SER A 180 -4.89 -2.81 15.63
C SER A 180 -4.76 -1.83 14.45
N VAL A 181 -5.05 -2.22 13.20
CA VAL A 181 -5.06 -1.26 12.08
C VAL A 181 -6.23 -0.30 12.21
N CYS A 182 -7.39 -0.79 12.65
CA CYS A 182 -8.56 0.04 12.88
C CYS A 182 -8.38 0.86 14.16
N THR A 183 -7.97 0.21 15.25
CA THR A 183 -7.89 0.82 16.58
C THR A 183 -6.66 1.71 16.76
N GLY A 184 -5.65 1.61 15.88
CA GLY A 184 -4.55 2.57 15.80
C GLY A 184 -5.03 4.01 15.56
N CYS A 185 -6.20 4.19 14.95
CA CYS A 185 -6.90 5.48 14.88
C CYS A 185 -8.19 5.51 15.70
N HIS A 186 -8.93 4.41 15.78
CA HIS A 186 -10.17 4.26 16.54
C HIS A 186 -9.93 3.68 17.93
N ALA A 187 -9.04 4.30 18.70
CA ALA A 187 -8.57 3.79 19.98
C ALA A 187 -9.69 3.65 21.03
N ASP A 188 -10.78 4.42 20.89
CA ASP A 188 -11.95 4.31 21.76
C ASP A 188 -12.73 2.99 21.56
N LYS A 189 -12.34 2.17 20.57
CA LYS A 189 -12.94 0.87 20.24
C LYS A 189 -12.02 -0.32 20.55
N ASP A 190 -10.81 -0.07 21.07
CA ASP A 190 -9.76 -1.09 21.23
C ASP A 190 -9.98 -2.05 22.42
N GLY A 191 -10.88 -1.70 23.33
CA GLY A 191 -11.07 -2.48 24.56
C GLY A 191 -9.79 -2.55 25.43
N PRO A 192 -9.68 -3.53 26.33
CA PRO A 192 -10.71 -4.52 26.65
C PRO A 192 -11.92 -3.86 27.32
N PHE A 193 -13.11 -4.32 26.96
CA PHE A 193 -14.34 -3.95 27.65
C PHE A 193 -14.73 -5.04 28.66
N LEU A 194 -15.45 -4.69 29.73
CA LEU A 194 -15.97 -5.68 30.69
C LEU A 194 -16.97 -6.63 30.01
N PHE A 195 -17.77 -6.09 29.10
CA PHE A 195 -18.71 -6.79 28.25
C PHE A 195 -18.35 -6.52 26.80
N GLU A 196 -17.64 -7.45 26.18
CA GLU A 196 -17.20 -7.34 24.79
C GLU A 196 -18.32 -7.80 23.85
N HIS A 197 -18.45 -7.11 22.71
CA HIS A 197 -19.28 -7.62 21.63
C HIS A 197 -18.47 -8.61 20.82
N ASP A 198 -18.83 -9.90 20.86
CA ASP A 198 -18.05 -10.95 20.19
C ASP A 198 -17.89 -10.69 18.69
N ALA A 199 -18.89 -10.13 18.01
CA ALA A 199 -18.72 -9.74 16.60
C ALA A 199 -17.64 -8.65 16.37
N SER A 200 -17.35 -7.79 17.37
CA SER A 200 -16.22 -6.85 17.27
C SER A 200 -14.91 -7.57 17.52
N ARG A 201 -14.81 -8.32 18.63
CA ARG A 201 -13.57 -8.92 19.11
C ARG A 201 -13.12 -10.17 18.33
N VAL A 202 -14.07 -10.98 17.90
CA VAL A 202 -13.82 -12.28 17.27
C VAL A 202 -13.92 -12.16 15.75
N ASP A 203 -15.02 -11.60 15.26
CA ASP A 203 -15.25 -11.48 13.80
C ASP A 203 -14.53 -10.25 13.20
N GLY A 204 -14.17 -9.27 14.05
CA GLY A 204 -13.43 -8.08 13.66
C GLY A 204 -14.30 -6.96 13.09
N CYS A 205 -13.71 -5.78 12.93
CA CYS A 205 -14.39 -4.56 12.48
C CYS A 205 -15.10 -4.73 11.12
N LEU A 206 -14.55 -5.58 10.24
CA LEU A 206 -15.04 -5.79 8.88
C LEU A 206 -16.29 -6.67 8.81
N ALA A 207 -16.72 -7.29 9.91
CA ALA A 207 -18.01 -7.97 9.98
C ALA A 207 -19.16 -6.98 9.73
N CYS A 208 -18.99 -5.75 10.21
CA CYS A 208 -19.99 -4.68 10.11
C CYS A 208 -19.60 -3.57 9.14
N HIS A 209 -18.30 -3.33 8.92
CA HIS A 209 -17.81 -2.16 8.19
C HIS A 209 -17.12 -2.46 6.85
N THR A 210 -17.33 -1.56 5.88
CA THR A 210 -16.61 -1.48 4.61
C THR A 210 -15.52 -0.40 4.70
N PRO A 211 -14.22 -0.73 4.67
CA PRO A 211 -13.16 0.21 5.07
C PRO A 211 -12.85 1.27 4.02
N HIS A 212 -13.27 1.14 2.76
CA HIS A 212 -13.01 2.15 1.73
C HIS A 212 -14.14 3.16 1.64
N GLY A 213 -15.33 2.70 1.27
CA GLY A 213 -16.54 3.52 1.20
C GLY A 213 -17.79 2.68 0.98
N SER A 214 -18.95 3.27 1.30
CA SER A 214 -20.26 2.65 1.16
C SER A 214 -21.35 3.71 1.00
N SER A 215 -22.45 3.34 0.36
CA SER A 215 -23.68 4.14 0.36
C SER A 215 -24.33 4.21 1.75
N ASN A 216 -24.01 3.26 2.63
CA ASN A 216 -24.64 3.12 3.93
C ASN A 216 -23.96 4.00 4.98
N ARG A 217 -24.77 4.50 5.93
CA ARG A 217 -24.26 5.29 7.06
C ARG A 217 -23.18 4.53 7.83
N HIS A 218 -22.19 5.26 8.35
CA HIS A 218 -21.06 4.70 9.12
C HIS A 218 -20.33 3.55 8.43
N LEU A 219 -20.30 3.53 7.09
CA LEU A 219 -19.62 2.49 6.33
C LEU A 219 -20.17 1.09 6.58
N LEU A 220 -21.46 0.96 6.90
CA LEU A 220 -22.02 -0.35 7.22
C LEU A 220 -22.16 -1.24 5.97
N THR A 221 -22.02 -2.55 6.17
CA THR A 221 -22.25 -3.56 5.12
C THR A 221 -23.73 -3.65 4.73
N HIS A 222 -24.64 -3.23 5.63
CA HIS A 222 -26.08 -3.19 5.39
C HIS A 222 -26.63 -1.77 5.51
N GLN A 223 -27.69 -1.49 4.76
CA GLN A 223 -28.35 -0.19 4.80
C GLN A 223 -29.14 0.00 6.11
N GLN A 224 -29.89 -1.03 6.52
CA GLN A 224 -30.69 -1.01 7.74
C GLN A 224 -29.91 -1.64 8.89
N THR A 225 -29.78 -0.91 10.01
CA THR A 225 -29.08 -1.41 11.19
C THR A 225 -29.75 -2.67 11.76
N GLY A 226 -31.09 -2.77 11.68
CA GLY A 226 -31.80 -3.98 12.08
C GLY A 226 -31.37 -5.22 11.31
N GLU A 227 -31.26 -5.13 9.97
CA GLU A 227 -30.82 -6.26 9.13
C GLU A 227 -29.39 -6.71 9.49
N LEU A 228 -28.49 -5.77 9.76
CA LEU A 228 -27.14 -6.08 10.23
C LEU A 228 -27.18 -6.83 11.56
N CYS A 229 -27.99 -6.39 12.52
CA CYS A 229 -28.09 -7.08 13.81
C CYS A 229 -28.70 -8.48 13.63
N TYR A 230 -29.74 -8.62 12.80
CA TYR A 230 -30.42 -9.88 12.55
C TYR A 230 -29.58 -10.88 11.74
N SER A 231 -28.49 -10.47 11.09
CA SER A 231 -27.58 -11.42 10.44
C SER A 231 -26.91 -12.37 11.44
N CYS A 232 -26.83 -11.98 12.72
CA CYS A 232 -26.27 -12.80 13.80
C CYS A 232 -27.29 -13.06 14.92
N HIS A 233 -28.13 -12.07 15.26
CA HIS A 233 -29.14 -12.16 16.33
C HIS A 233 -30.47 -12.68 15.79
N ALA A 234 -30.51 -13.93 15.34
CA ALA A 234 -31.73 -14.55 14.83
C ALA A 234 -32.83 -14.75 15.89
N ASP A 235 -32.44 -14.87 17.16
CA ASP A 235 -33.37 -14.95 18.28
C ASP A 235 -33.22 -13.71 19.17
N VAL A 236 -34.25 -12.88 19.19
CA VAL A 236 -34.34 -11.70 20.05
C VAL A 236 -35.47 -11.89 21.06
N PRO A 237 -35.30 -11.43 22.31
CA PRO A 237 -36.35 -11.53 23.32
C PRO A 237 -37.69 -11.00 22.80
N GLN A 238 -38.79 -11.71 23.10
CA GLN A 238 -40.13 -11.44 22.57
C GLN A 238 -40.60 -9.99 22.74
N PHE A 239 -40.11 -9.28 23.77
CA PHE A 239 -40.44 -7.87 23.98
C PHE A 239 -39.98 -6.95 22.81
N HIS A 240 -38.95 -7.35 22.05
CA HIS A 240 -38.50 -6.63 20.85
C HIS A 240 -39.55 -6.61 19.73
N LEU A 241 -40.42 -7.63 19.67
CA LEU A 241 -41.51 -7.70 18.69
C LEU A 241 -42.55 -6.59 18.90
N GLY A 242 -42.62 -6.02 20.12
CA GLY A 242 -43.46 -4.87 20.43
C GLY A 242 -42.92 -3.53 19.87
N PHE A 243 -41.63 -3.47 19.54
CA PHE A 243 -41.00 -2.29 18.91
C PHE A 243 -40.91 -2.41 17.39
N ALA A 244 -41.45 -3.49 16.82
CA ALA A 244 -41.46 -3.77 15.40
C ALA A 244 -42.74 -3.38 14.63
N PRO A 245 -43.60 -2.40 15.02
CA PRO A 245 -44.61 -1.94 14.09
C PRO A 245 -43.93 -1.06 13.05
N VAL A 246 -43.76 -1.63 11.85
CA VAL A 246 -43.57 -0.89 10.61
C VAL A 246 -44.61 0.24 10.58
N GLY A 247 -44.17 1.48 10.79
CA GLY A 247 -45.03 2.67 10.70
C GLY A 247 -45.05 3.63 11.90
N ASP A 248 -44.38 3.35 13.02
CA ASP A 248 -44.17 4.40 14.05
C ASP A 248 -43.08 5.38 13.58
N PRO A 249 -43.37 6.68 13.40
CA PRO A 249 -42.38 7.68 12.96
C PRO A 249 -41.21 7.88 13.93
N ARG A 250 -41.31 7.43 15.19
CA ARG A 250 -40.19 7.41 16.16
C ARG A 250 -39.21 6.25 15.94
N PHE A 251 -39.67 5.18 15.30
CA PHE A 251 -38.94 3.95 15.03
C PHE A 251 -38.91 3.66 13.52
N GLY A 252 -38.93 4.72 12.70
CA GLY A 252 -39.19 4.68 11.26
C GLY A 252 -38.52 3.51 10.54
N THR A 253 -39.29 2.83 9.67
CA THR A 253 -38.85 1.76 8.75
C THR A 253 -37.64 0.95 9.25
N GLY A 254 -37.87 0.10 10.25
CA GLY A 254 -36.90 -0.88 10.74
C GLY A 254 -36.51 -0.66 12.19
N ALA A 255 -36.38 -1.74 12.96
CA ALA A 255 -35.90 -1.67 14.34
C ALA A 255 -34.49 -1.03 14.36
N VAL A 256 -34.38 0.16 14.96
CA VAL A 256 -33.08 0.82 15.19
C VAL A 256 -32.56 0.34 16.54
N CYS A 257 -31.93 -0.83 16.55
CA CYS A 257 -31.36 -1.46 17.74
C CYS A 257 -30.47 -0.48 18.53
N THR A 258 -29.73 0.35 17.80
CA THR A 258 -28.79 1.33 18.36
C THR A 258 -29.43 2.53 19.05
N ASN A 259 -30.76 2.61 19.14
CA ASN A 259 -31.41 3.61 19.99
C ASN A 259 -31.32 3.23 21.47
N CYS A 260 -31.29 1.92 21.78
CA CYS A 260 -31.15 1.40 23.13
C CYS A 260 -29.76 0.79 23.33
N HIS A 261 -29.31 -0.03 22.38
CA HIS A 261 -28.00 -0.66 22.39
C HIS A 261 -26.95 0.31 21.83
N VAL A 262 -26.50 1.27 22.63
CA VAL A 262 -25.62 2.36 22.14
C VAL A 262 -24.13 2.05 22.26
N THR A 263 -23.74 1.05 23.07
CA THR A 263 -22.34 0.65 23.29
C THR A 263 -21.96 -0.63 22.54
N ILE A 264 -22.43 -0.79 21.29
CA ILE A 264 -22.29 -2.03 20.48
C ILE A 264 -20.85 -2.47 20.15
N HIS A 265 -19.85 -1.61 20.37
CA HIS A 265 -18.44 -1.99 20.18
C HIS A 265 -17.85 -2.63 21.45
N GLY A 266 -18.60 -2.63 22.55
CA GLY A 266 -18.20 -3.08 23.88
C GLY A 266 -18.64 -2.10 24.97
N SER A 267 -18.99 -2.65 26.14
CA SER A 267 -19.54 -1.91 27.27
C SER A 267 -18.79 -2.23 28.56
N ASN A 268 -18.61 -1.22 29.40
CA ASN A 268 -18.07 -1.38 30.76
C ASN A 268 -19.14 -1.29 31.84
N ILE A 269 -20.41 -1.22 31.44
CA ILE A 269 -21.51 -0.85 32.35
C ILE A 269 -22.65 -1.89 32.28
N ASP A 270 -22.99 -2.36 31.10
CA ASP A 270 -24.16 -3.22 30.88
C ASP A 270 -23.89 -4.30 29.81
N PRO A 271 -24.19 -5.59 30.08
CA PRO A 271 -23.97 -6.69 29.15
C PRO A 271 -24.90 -6.66 27.93
N GLY A 272 -25.99 -5.90 27.98
CA GLY A 272 -26.88 -5.64 26.86
C GLY A 272 -26.47 -4.43 26.02
N PHE A 273 -25.29 -3.85 26.24
CA PHE A 273 -24.80 -2.66 25.51
C PHE A 273 -25.70 -1.42 25.64
N LEU A 274 -26.44 -1.32 26.75
CA LEU A 274 -27.21 -0.14 27.10
C LEU A 274 -26.29 0.96 27.66
N LYS A 275 -26.81 2.20 27.75
CA LYS A 275 -26.16 3.32 28.44
C LYS A 275 -26.99 3.77 29.64
#